data_AF-A0A8T7CIP5-F1
#
_entry.id   AF-A0A8T7CIP5-F1
#
_cell.length_a   1.000
_cell.length_b   1.000
_cell.length_c   1.000
_cell.angle_alpha   90.00
_cell.angle_beta   90.00
_cell.angle_gamma   90.00
#
_symmetry.space_group_name_H-M   'P 1'
#
loop_
_entity.id
_entity.type
_entity.pdbx_description
1 polymer ?
#
loop_
_entity_poly.entity_id
_entity_poly.type
_entity_poly.pdbx_seq_one_letter_code
_entity_poly.pdbx_strand_id
1 'polypeptide(L)' 'MASYSTSEFRSGLKVMMDNDPHAIVENEFVKPGKGQAFNRVK' A
#
# COMPACT_ATOMS: atom_id res chain seq x y z
N MET A 1 -16.12 -8.74 -0.49
CA MET A 1 -14.88 -8.30 0.20
C MET A 1 -14.52 -6.94 -0.38
N ALA A 2 -14.24 -5.95 0.46
CA ALA A 2 -13.75 -4.66 -0.02
C ALA A 2 -12.35 -4.87 -0.60
N SER A 3 -12.14 -4.48 -1.85
CA SER A 3 -10.83 -4.44 -2.49
C SER A 3 -10.34 -3.00 -2.43
N TYR A 4 -9.14 -2.80 -1.90
CA TYR A 4 -8.51 -1.48 -1.85
C TYR A 4 -7.46 -1.37 -2.95
N SER A 5 -7.46 -0.24 -3.66
CA SER A 5 -6.36 0.10 -4.58
C SER A 5 -5.19 0.67 -3.80
N THR A 6 -3.96 0.51 -4.31
CA THR A 6 -2.75 1.13 -3.73
C THR A 6 -2.85 2.67 -3.69
N SER A 7 -3.68 3.27 -4.53
CA SER A 7 -4.00 4.70 -4.51
C SER A 7 -4.79 5.16 -3.28
N GLU A 8 -5.43 4.23 -2.57
CA GLU A 8 -6.26 4.49 -1.39
C GLU A 8 -5.51 4.24 -0.08
N PHE A 9 -4.24 3.84 -0.16
CA PHE A 9 -3.42 3.51 0.99
C PHE A 9 -3.10 4.76 1.79
N ARG A 10 -3.53 4.75 3.04
CA ARG A 10 -3.30 5.79 4.04
C ARG A 10 -2.89 5.15 5.36
N SER A 11 -2.17 5.91 6.18
CA SER A 11 -1.81 5.46 7.54
C SER A 11 -3.08 5.09 8.33
N GLY A 12 -3.03 3.95 9.01
CA GLY A 12 -4.14 3.36 9.76
C GLY A 12 -5.12 2.53 8.93
N LEU A 13 -4.98 2.47 7.59
CA LEU A 13 -5.80 1.57 6.78
C LEU A 13 -5.47 0.11 7.13
N LYS A 14 -6.50 -0.67 7.43
CA LYS A 14 -6.36 -2.10 7.70
C LYS A 14 -6.60 -2.89 6.41
N VAL A 15 -5.66 -3.75 6.06
CA VAL A 15 -5.70 -4.58 4.86
C VAL A 15 -5.46 -6.04 5.25
N MET A 16 -6.04 -6.96 4.46
CA MET A 16 -5.76 -8.38 4.59
C MET A 16 -4.65 -8.73 3.60
N MET A 17 -3.55 -9.29 4.09
CA MET A 17 -2.44 -9.77 3.26
C MET A 17 -2.08 -11.17 3.72
N ASP A 18 -2.05 -12.14 2.81
CA ASP A 18 -1.80 -13.56 3.11
C ASP A 18 -2.70 -14.16 4.20
N ASN A 19 -3.96 -13.70 4.26
CA ASN A 19 -4.98 -13.99 5.28
C ASN A 19 -4.73 -13.40 6.68
N ASP A 20 -3.71 -12.57 6.84
CA ASP A 20 -3.41 -11.88 8.09
C ASP A 20 -3.76 -10.38 8.03
N PRO A 21 -4.38 -9.83 9.09
CA PRO A 21 -4.72 -8.42 9.15
C PRO A 21 -3.47 -7.57 9.44
N HIS A 22 -3.20 -6.61 8.57
CA HIS A 22 -2.12 -5.65 8.71
C HIS A 22 -2.68 -4.22 8.74
N ALA A 23 -1.98 -3.32 9.42
CA ALA A 23 -2.29 -1.90 9.40
C ALA A 23 -1.15 -1.17 8.70
N ILE A 24 -1.48 -0.36 7.69
CA ILE A 24 -0.50 0.49 7.01
C ILE A 24 -0.05 1.58 7.99
N VAL A 25 1.24 1.66 8.26
CA VAL A 25 1.86 2.70 9.07
C VAL A 25 2.28 3.87 8.18
N GLU A 26 2.95 3.58 7.06
CA GLU A 26 3.46 4.57 6.11
C GLU A 26 3.24 4.11 4.66
N ASN A 27 3.02 5.08 3.76
CA ASN A 27 2.89 4.84 2.33
C ASN A 27 3.63 5.93 1.56
N GLU A 28 4.60 5.51 0.73
CA GLU A 28 5.44 6.41 -0.07
C GLU A 28 5.36 6.01 -1.54
N PHE A 29 4.94 6.97 -2.38
CA PHE A 29 4.93 6.77 -3.83
C PHE A 29 6.33 7.00 -4.40
N VAL A 30 6.87 5.97 -5.05
CA VAL A 30 8.21 5.99 -5.67
C VAL A 30 8.07 5.89 -7.19
N LYS A 31 8.63 6.88 -7.88
CA LYS A 31 8.69 6.91 -9.35
C LYS A 31 10.14 6.99 -9.82
N PRO A 32 10.78 5.87 -10.17
CA PRO A 32 12.17 5.88 -10.62
C PRO A 32 12.29 6.53 -12.00
N GLY A 33 13.46 7.12 -12.31
CA GLY A 33 13.72 7.73 -13.62
C GLY A 33 13.65 6.72 -14.78
N LYS A 34 14.00 5.45 -14.53
CA LYS A 34 13.78 4.32 -15.42
C LYS A 34 13.17 3.16 -14.61
N GLY A 35 11.93 2.78 -14.92
CA GLY A 35 11.20 1.72 -14.23
C GLY A 35 9.72 2.05 -14.02
N GLN A 36 8.95 1.07 -13.55
CA GLN A 36 7.54 1.27 -13.20
C GLN A 36 7.42 1.97 -11.84
N ALA A 37 6.42 2.85 -11.70
CA ALA A 37 6.10 3.46 -10.42
C ALA A 37 5.48 2.43 -9.45
N PHE A 38 5.78 2.56 -8.17
CA PHE A 38 5.29 1.67 -7.13
C PHE A 38 5.10 2.43 -5.81
N ASN A 39 4.39 1.80 -4.86
CA ASN A 39 4.28 2.30 -3.49
C ASN A 39 5.16 1.47 -2.57
N ARG A 40 5.97 2.13 -1.75
CA ARG A 40 6.66 1.54 -0.62
C ARG A 40 5.78 1.70 0.62
N VAL A 41 5.33 0.59 1.17
CA VAL A 41 4.38 0.54 2.29
C VAL A 41 5.06 -0.10 3.49
N LYS A 42 4.85 0.46 4.68
CA LYS A 42 5.29 -0.09 5.96
C LYS A 42 4.11 -0.19 6.90
#